data_AF-A0A7C5ZIC5-F1
#
_entry.id   AF-A0A7C5ZIC5-F1
#
_cell.length_a   1.000
_cell.length_b   1.000
_cell.length_c   1.000
_cell.angle_alpha   90.00
_cell.angle_beta   90.00
_cell.angle_gamma   90.00
#
_symmetry.space_group_name_H-M   'P 1'
#
loop_
_entity.id
_entity.type
_entity.pdbx_description
1 polymer ?
#
loop_
_entity_poly.entity_id
_entity_poly.type
_entity_poly.pdbx_seq_one_letter_code
_entity_poly.pdbx_strand_id
1 'polypeptide(L)'
;MPGAVTAALGVLAMVLAGCARHEPGSAGARASSAAVSAPSPRRVAVSAWTFEGKPGTVVQTEHYLIRTTIDDPRYVAALAQVLEGAFLHYQRLTPGLAPSNRPMECYIFSRRGEWARFTEQNTGEDATVYLQINRGGYTVGDWFVAYDIGDVGTFAVVAH
;
A
#
# COMPACT_ATOMS: atom_id res chain seq x y z
N MET A 1 -49.78 -49.53 -42.84
CA MET A 1 -51.14 -48.99 -42.64
C MET A 1 -51.18 -48.24 -41.32
N PRO A 2 -51.70 -47.00 -41.30
CA PRO A 2 -51.61 -46.09 -40.17
C PRO A 2 -52.78 -46.29 -39.19
N GLY A 3 -52.51 -46.09 -37.90
CA GLY A 3 -53.53 -45.88 -36.87
C GLY A 3 -53.46 -44.43 -36.40
N ALA A 4 -54.53 -43.68 -36.63
CA ALA A 4 -54.65 -42.25 -36.39
C ALA A 4 -55.48 -41.97 -35.11
N VAL A 5 -55.03 -40.95 -34.34
CA VAL A 5 -55.81 -39.80 -33.81
C VAL A 5 -56.91 -40.13 -32.77
N THR A 6 -57.03 -39.55 -31.57
CA THR A 6 -57.19 -38.12 -31.16
C THR A 6 -57.15 -38.09 -29.60
N ALA A 7 -56.34 -37.26 -28.93
CA ALA A 7 -56.62 -35.89 -28.42
C ALA A 7 -57.39 -35.77 -27.09
N ALA A 8 -56.76 -35.13 -26.09
CA ALA A 8 -57.30 -34.10 -25.20
C ALA A 8 -56.14 -33.54 -24.36
N LEU A 9 -55.59 -32.36 -24.69
CA LEU A 9 -55.85 -31.07 -24.03
C LEU A 9 -55.52 -31.03 -22.53
N GLY A 10 -54.53 -30.19 -22.16
CA GLY A 10 -54.22 -29.97 -20.74
C GLY A 10 -53.10 -28.97 -20.45
N VAL A 11 -53.32 -27.71 -20.85
CA VAL A 11 -52.85 -26.47 -20.18
C VAL A 11 -51.35 -26.13 -20.20
N LEU A 12 -51.07 -25.17 -21.07
CA LEU A 12 -50.01 -24.18 -21.09
C LEU A 12 -50.01 -23.27 -19.83
N ALA A 13 -48.91 -23.27 -19.08
CA ALA A 13 -48.51 -22.22 -18.15
C ALA A 13 -46.99 -22.38 -17.92
N MET A 14 -46.12 -21.39 -17.85
CA MET A 14 -46.21 -19.94 -17.85
C MET A 14 -44.77 -19.49 -18.14
N VAL A 15 -44.53 -18.77 -19.24
CA VAL A 15 -43.27 -18.05 -19.44
C VAL A 15 -43.39 -16.74 -18.67
N LEU A 16 -42.62 -16.59 -17.59
CA LEU A 16 -42.33 -15.28 -17.03
C LEU A 16 -40.83 -15.02 -17.19
N ALA A 17 -40.55 -14.23 -18.21
CA ALA A 17 -39.30 -13.54 -18.42
C ALA A 17 -38.91 -12.80 -17.13
N GLY A 18 -37.84 -13.25 -16.49
CA GLY A 18 -37.15 -12.51 -15.44
C GLY A 18 -36.44 -11.30 -16.06
N CYS A 19 -37.13 -10.17 -16.16
CA CYS A 19 -36.48 -8.88 -16.35
C CYS A 19 -35.72 -8.55 -15.07
N ALA A 20 -34.44 -8.95 -14.99
CA ALA A 20 -33.52 -8.39 -14.02
C ALA A 20 -33.39 -6.89 -14.34
N ARG A 21 -34.16 -6.07 -13.64
CA ARG A 21 -34.00 -4.62 -13.65
C ARG A 21 -32.64 -4.35 -12.99
N HIS A 22 -31.66 -4.02 -13.81
CA HIS A 22 -30.44 -3.38 -13.35
C HIS A 22 -30.84 -2.00 -12.85
N GLU A 23 -31.19 -1.89 -11.56
CA GLU A 23 -31.15 -0.59 -10.91
C GLU A 23 -29.69 -0.13 -11.01
N PRO A 24 -29.41 1.05 -11.60
CA PRO A 24 -28.13 1.67 -11.37
C PRO A 24 -28.08 1.91 -9.87
N GLY A 25 -27.35 1.03 -9.17
CA GLY A 25 -27.13 1.11 -7.75
C GLY A 25 -26.80 2.56 -7.46
N SER A 26 -27.65 3.18 -6.64
CA SER A 26 -27.41 4.47 -6.04
C SER A 26 -25.93 4.55 -5.76
N ALA A 27 -25.27 5.55 -6.37
CA ALA A 27 -23.87 5.82 -6.15
C ALA A 27 -23.67 5.77 -4.64
N GLY A 28 -23.16 4.62 -4.16
CA GLY A 28 -22.93 4.38 -2.76
C GLY A 28 -22.05 5.55 -2.39
N ALA A 29 -22.57 6.42 -1.54
CA ALA A 29 -21.85 7.56 -1.04
C ALA A 29 -20.50 7.00 -0.68
N ARG A 30 -19.47 7.32 -1.50
CA ARG A 30 -18.10 7.08 -1.10
C ARG A 30 -18.08 7.81 0.22
N ALA A 31 -17.98 7.05 1.31
CA ALA A 31 -17.59 7.65 2.57
C ALA A 31 -16.30 8.37 2.18
N SER A 32 -16.39 9.69 2.03
CA SER A 32 -15.23 10.54 2.09
C SER A 32 -14.70 10.20 3.47
N SER A 33 -13.77 9.24 3.51
CA SER A 33 -12.89 9.08 4.65
C SER A 33 -12.33 10.47 4.77
N ALA A 34 -12.85 11.24 5.74
CA ALA A 34 -12.28 12.51 6.09
C ALA A 34 -10.79 12.23 6.16
N ALA A 35 -10.01 12.89 5.30
CA ALA A 35 -8.58 12.73 5.33
C ALA A 35 -8.20 13.09 6.76
N VAL A 36 -7.92 12.08 7.58
CA VAL A 36 -7.40 12.29 8.91
C VAL A 36 -6.11 13.00 8.61
N SER A 37 -6.09 14.31 8.87
CA SER A 37 -4.93 15.12 8.60
C SER A 37 -3.85 14.55 9.52
N ALA A 38 -2.97 13.74 8.94
CA ALA A 38 -1.85 13.18 9.68
C ALA A 38 -1.08 14.39 10.23
N PRO A 39 -0.73 14.40 11.52
CA PRO A 39 -0.01 15.52 12.09
C PRO A 39 1.27 15.73 11.28
N SER A 40 1.53 16.98 10.91
CA SER A 40 2.78 17.34 10.25
C SER A 40 3.96 16.92 11.12
N PRO A 41 5.01 16.29 10.57
CA PRO A 41 6.18 15.91 11.34
C PRO A 41 6.78 17.14 12.02
N ARG A 42 7.00 17.04 13.34
CA ARG A 42 7.46 18.15 14.18
C ARG A 42 8.88 18.60 13.85
N ARG A 43 9.72 17.69 13.35
CA ARG A 43 11.07 17.97 12.87
C ARG A 43 11.22 17.28 11.51
N VAL A 44 11.65 18.04 10.50
CA VAL A 44 11.99 17.50 9.18
C VAL A 44 13.30 18.15 8.76
N ALA A 45 14.35 17.34 8.59
CA ALA A 45 15.57 17.75 7.91
C ALA A 45 15.67 16.99 6.59
N VAL A 46 16.01 17.71 5.52
CA VAL A 46 16.12 17.14 4.17
C VAL A 46 17.55 17.36 3.68
N SER A 47 18.21 16.30 3.23
CA SER A 47 19.57 16.35 2.69
C SER A 47 19.72 15.47 1.46
N ALA A 48 20.72 15.77 0.64
CA ALA A 48 21.01 14.99 -0.55
C ALA A 48 21.53 13.59 -0.19
N TRP A 49 21.14 12.61 -0.99
CA TRP A 49 21.61 11.23 -0.91
C TRP A 49 21.84 10.67 -2.32
N THR A 50 22.52 9.55 -2.42
CA THR A 50 22.61 8.82 -3.69
C THR A 50 22.51 7.33 -3.45
N PHE A 51 21.91 6.62 -4.41
CA PHE A 51 21.91 5.16 -4.46
C PHE A 51 22.47 4.72 -5.81
N GLU A 52 23.58 3.99 -5.80
CA GLU A 52 24.31 3.58 -7.01
C GLU A 52 24.57 4.75 -7.99
N GLY A 53 24.94 5.92 -7.46
CA GLY A 53 25.20 7.13 -8.25
C GLY A 53 23.94 7.85 -8.76
N LYS A 54 22.74 7.32 -8.52
CA LYS A 54 21.49 8.03 -8.82
C LYS A 54 21.15 9.02 -7.71
N PRO A 55 20.66 10.23 -8.05
CA PRO A 55 20.19 11.18 -7.06
C PRO A 55 19.07 10.60 -6.19
N GLY A 56 19.11 10.94 -4.91
CA GLY A 56 18.10 10.63 -3.93
C GLY A 56 18.09 11.67 -2.82
N THR A 57 17.20 11.47 -1.87
CA THR A 57 17.01 12.36 -0.73
C THR A 57 16.98 11.56 0.56
N VAL A 58 17.55 12.11 1.62
CA VAL A 58 17.29 11.69 2.99
C VAL A 58 16.31 12.67 3.61
N VAL A 59 15.22 12.16 4.17
CA VAL A 59 14.28 12.89 5.01
C VAL A 59 14.36 12.33 6.42
N GLN A 60 14.83 13.14 7.35
CA GLN A 60 14.91 12.80 8.76
C GLN A 60 13.72 13.42 9.50
N THR A 61 12.92 12.58 10.14
CA THR A 61 11.84 12.97 11.03
C THR A 61 12.20 12.74 12.50
N GLU A 62 11.24 12.78 13.41
CA GLU A 62 11.49 12.45 14.81
C GLU A 62 11.76 10.96 15.00
N HIS A 63 11.02 10.10 14.30
CA HIS A 63 11.07 8.64 14.47
C HIS A 63 11.63 7.88 13.27
N TYR A 64 11.90 8.53 12.13
CA TYR A 64 12.34 7.86 10.92
C TYR A 64 13.49 8.59 10.20
N LEU A 65 14.32 7.79 9.51
CA LEU A 65 15.32 8.26 8.56
C LEU A 65 15.02 7.65 7.19
N ILE A 66 14.33 8.41 6.35
CA ILE A 66 13.80 7.96 5.07
C ILE A 66 14.81 8.27 3.96
N ARG A 67 15.39 7.25 3.36
CA ARG A 67 16.25 7.34 2.18
C ARG A 67 15.45 6.92 0.95
N THR A 68 15.34 7.82 -0.01
CA THR A 68 14.48 7.60 -1.18
C THR A 68 15.09 8.10 -2.48
N THR A 69 14.79 7.40 -3.57
CA THR A 69 15.05 7.82 -4.95
C THR A 69 13.79 8.36 -5.64
N ILE A 70 12.71 8.61 -4.88
CA ILE A 70 11.51 9.32 -5.35
C ILE A 70 11.85 10.81 -5.39
N ASP A 71 11.58 11.45 -6.52
CA ASP A 71 11.95 12.83 -6.82
C ASP A 71 10.79 13.83 -6.67
N ASP A 72 9.56 13.36 -6.43
CA ASP A 72 8.41 14.21 -6.11
C ASP A 72 8.44 14.66 -4.64
N PRO A 73 8.71 15.94 -4.34
CA PRO A 73 8.79 16.43 -2.96
C PRO A 73 7.47 16.36 -2.21
N ARG A 74 6.32 16.42 -2.90
CA ARG A 74 5.00 16.29 -2.26
C ARG A 74 4.75 14.85 -1.83
N TYR A 75 5.10 13.90 -2.68
CA TYR A 75 5.01 12.48 -2.35
C TYR A 75 5.94 12.14 -1.19
N VAL A 76 7.19 12.61 -1.22
CA VAL A 76 8.14 12.39 -0.13
C VAL A 76 7.66 13.02 1.19
N ALA A 77 7.07 14.21 1.16
CA ALA A 77 6.46 14.82 2.34
C ALA A 77 5.27 14.00 2.87
N ALA A 78 4.44 13.46 1.98
CA ALA A 78 3.33 12.59 2.35
C ALA A 78 3.82 11.26 2.98
N LEU A 79 4.88 10.66 2.44
CA LEU A 79 5.51 9.46 3.05
C LEU A 79 5.94 9.73 4.50
N ALA A 80 6.60 10.86 4.75
CA ALA A 80 7.01 11.25 6.10
C ALA A 80 5.81 11.45 7.03
N GLN A 81 4.74 12.09 6.55
CA GLN A 81 3.50 12.27 7.31
C GLN A 81 2.82 10.94 7.65
N VAL A 82 2.74 10.02 6.69
CA VAL A 82 2.12 8.70 6.89
C VAL A 82 2.90 7.90 7.92
N LEU A 83 4.22 7.83 7.82
CA LEU A 83 5.09 7.10 8.76
C LEU A 83 4.95 7.64 10.20
N GLU A 84 4.99 8.96 10.38
CA GLU A 84 4.82 9.59 11.68
C GLU A 84 3.39 9.43 12.23
N GLY A 85 2.39 9.51 11.36
CA GLY A 85 1.00 9.24 11.71
C GLY A 85 0.79 7.79 12.19
N ALA A 86 1.39 6.81 11.49
CA ALA A 86 1.37 5.41 11.86
C ALA A 86 2.07 5.17 13.21
N PHE A 87 3.24 5.78 13.42
CA PHE A 87 3.95 5.72 14.70
C PHE A 87 3.07 6.20 15.87
N LEU A 88 2.45 7.38 15.74
CA LEU A 88 1.57 7.92 16.77
C LEU A 88 0.32 7.06 16.98
N HIS A 89 -0.16 6.39 15.94
CA HIS A 89 -1.27 5.45 16.06
C HIS A 89 -0.84 4.22 16.88
N TYR A 90 0.29 3.60 16.54
CA TYR A 90 0.80 2.44 17.27
C TYR A 90 1.12 2.77 18.74
N GLN A 91 1.71 3.93 19.03
CA GLN A 91 1.94 4.39 20.40
C GLN A 91 0.66 4.49 21.24
N ARG A 92 -0.46 4.88 20.64
CA ARG A 92 -1.76 4.88 21.36
C ARG A 92 -2.29 3.47 21.65
N LEU A 93 -1.99 2.50 20.78
CA LEU A 93 -2.39 1.10 20.95
C LEU A 93 -1.51 0.34 21.95
N THR A 94 -0.28 0.80 22.18
CA THR A 94 0.69 0.17 23.08
C THR A 94 1.10 1.09 24.24
N PRO A 95 0.17 1.49 25.11
CA PRO A 95 0.49 2.38 26.23
C PRO A 95 1.52 1.73 27.16
N GLY A 96 2.55 2.48 27.55
CA GLY A 96 3.61 2.02 28.46
C GLY A 96 4.83 1.41 27.77
N LEU A 97 4.78 1.17 26.46
CA LEU A 97 5.96 0.83 25.69
C LEU A 97 6.71 2.12 25.33
N ALA A 98 7.86 2.34 25.97
CA ALA A 98 8.71 3.48 25.63
C ALA A 98 9.19 3.38 24.18
N PRO A 99 9.09 4.46 23.38
CA PRO A 99 9.61 4.45 22.03
C PRO A 99 11.14 4.36 22.02
N SER A 100 11.69 3.86 20.91
CA SER A 100 13.13 3.92 20.65
C SER A 100 13.60 5.37 20.55
N ASN A 101 14.77 5.67 21.12
CA ASN A 101 15.44 6.96 20.96
C ASN A 101 16.22 7.08 19.64
N ARG A 102 16.25 6.00 18.84
CA ARG A 102 16.89 5.98 17.52
C ARG A 102 15.81 5.94 16.43
N PRO A 103 15.89 6.83 15.42
CA PRO A 103 15.02 6.75 14.25
C PRO A 103 15.19 5.42 13.52
N MET A 104 14.09 4.83 13.05
CA MET A 104 14.12 3.64 12.18
C MET A 104 14.61 4.03 10.79
N GLU A 105 15.47 3.22 10.18
CA GLU A 105 15.95 3.49 8.82
C GLU A 105 14.97 2.92 7.79
N CYS A 106 14.47 3.79 6.90
CA CYS A 106 13.55 3.42 5.85
C CYS A 106 14.21 3.64 4.48
N TYR A 107 14.26 2.61 3.64
CA TYR A 107 14.71 2.70 2.25
C TYR A 107 13.50 2.53 1.34
N ILE A 108 13.06 3.62 0.70
CA ILE A 108 11.87 3.63 -0.16
C ILE A 108 12.27 4.03 -1.56
N PHE A 109 12.44 3.06 -2.44
CA PHE A 109 12.94 3.29 -3.80
C PHE A 109 11.82 3.65 -4.78
N SER A 110 12.09 4.48 -5.79
CA SER A 110 11.12 4.79 -6.84
C SER A 110 10.88 3.62 -7.79
N ARG A 111 11.82 2.68 -7.92
CA ARG A 111 11.68 1.54 -8.84
C ARG A 111 12.00 0.20 -8.17
N ARG A 112 11.26 -0.84 -8.59
CA ARG A 112 11.51 -2.24 -8.18
C ARG A 112 12.97 -2.67 -8.36
N GLY A 113 13.60 -2.27 -9.46
CA GLY A 113 14.98 -2.64 -9.75
C GLY A 113 15.99 -2.09 -8.73
N GLU A 114 15.74 -0.91 -8.16
CA GLU A 114 16.62 -0.33 -7.13
C GLU A 114 16.45 -1.07 -5.81
N TRP A 115 15.20 -1.36 -5.43
CA TRP A 115 14.90 -2.21 -4.27
C TRP A 115 15.50 -3.60 -4.37
N ALA A 116 15.42 -4.24 -5.55
CA ALA A 116 16.00 -5.56 -5.76
C ALA A 116 17.52 -5.54 -5.58
N ARG A 117 18.20 -4.53 -6.16
CA ARG A 117 19.66 -4.38 -6.01
C ARG A 117 20.08 -4.09 -4.57
N PHE A 118 19.34 -3.22 -3.87
CA PHE A 118 19.57 -2.99 -2.44
C PHE A 118 19.40 -4.29 -1.65
N THR A 119 18.33 -5.04 -1.91
CA THR A 119 18.06 -6.32 -1.26
C THR A 119 19.22 -7.30 -1.45
N GLU A 120 19.66 -7.49 -2.70
CA GLU A 120 20.80 -8.36 -3.04
C GLU A 120 22.10 -7.93 -2.34
N GLN A 121 22.38 -6.62 -2.28
CA GLN A 121 23.60 -6.07 -1.68
C GLN A 121 23.62 -6.17 -0.15
N ASN A 122 22.45 -6.12 0.48
CA ASN A 122 22.34 -5.88 1.92
C ASN A 122 21.82 -7.07 2.73
N THR A 123 21.25 -8.10 2.10
CA THR A 123 20.61 -9.22 2.82
C THR A 123 21.26 -10.58 2.60
N GLY A 124 22.31 -10.66 1.77
CA GLY A 124 23.10 -11.88 1.58
C GLY A 124 22.23 -13.04 1.08
N GLU A 125 22.30 -14.19 1.75
CA GLU A 125 21.56 -15.41 1.36
C GLU A 125 20.03 -15.23 1.42
N ASP A 126 19.55 -14.38 2.34
CA ASP A 126 18.11 -14.10 2.52
C ASP A 126 17.51 -13.31 1.36
N ALA A 127 18.35 -12.71 0.49
CA ALA A 127 17.88 -11.96 -0.68
C ALA A 127 16.94 -12.80 -1.55
N THR A 128 17.20 -14.11 -1.69
CA THR A 128 16.36 -15.02 -2.49
C THR A 128 14.92 -15.04 -1.99
N VAL A 129 14.71 -14.95 -0.67
CA VAL A 129 13.38 -14.93 -0.04
C VAL A 129 12.73 -13.58 -0.25
N TYR A 130 13.43 -12.49 0.06
CA TYR A 130 12.87 -11.14 -0.06
C TYR A 130 12.51 -10.79 -1.50
N LEU A 131 13.31 -11.21 -2.48
CA LEU A 131 13.08 -10.96 -3.90
C LEU A 131 11.81 -11.63 -4.46
N GLN A 132 11.20 -12.58 -3.74
CA GLN A 132 9.88 -13.13 -4.07
C GLN A 132 8.73 -12.14 -3.81
N ILE A 133 8.97 -11.05 -3.08
CA ILE A 133 7.98 -10.00 -2.84
C ILE A 133 7.71 -9.28 -4.17
N ASN A 134 6.47 -9.46 -4.66
CA ASN A 134 6.02 -8.86 -5.93
C ASN A 134 5.48 -7.45 -5.79
N ARG A 135 4.94 -7.10 -4.60
CA ARG A 135 4.43 -5.78 -4.22
C ARG A 135 4.53 -5.68 -2.69
N GLY A 136 5.28 -4.71 -2.17
CA GLY A 136 5.43 -4.52 -0.73
C GLY A 136 6.83 -4.08 -0.32
N GLY A 137 7.20 -4.48 0.88
CA GLY A 137 8.50 -4.27 1.47
C GLY A 137 8.76 -5.32 2.55
N TYR A 138 9.93 -5.23 3.18
CA TYR A 138 10.30 -6.08 4.30
C TYR A 138 10.96 -5.24 5.39
N THR A 139 10.91 -5.76 6.61
CA THR A 139 11.65 -5.22 7.76
C THR A 139 12.64 -6.26 8.23
N VAL A 140 13.90 -5.86 8.40
CA VAL A 140 14.97 -6.71 8.93
C VAL A 140 15.80 -5.90 9.92
N GLY A 141 15.88 -6.37 11.17
CA GLY A 141 16.48 -5.58 12.25
C GLY A 141 15.77 -4.23 12.41
N ASP A 142 16.55 -3.14 12.35
CA ASP A 142 16.07 -1.75 12.48
C ASP A 142 15.78 -1.10 11.10
N TRP A 143 15.73 -1.88 10.02
CA TRP A 143 15.56 -1.38 8.65
C TRP A 143 14.23 -1.80 8.06
N PHE A 144 13.57 -0.87 7.41
CA PHE A 144 12.44 -1.11 6.52
C PHE A 144 12.84 -0.80 5.08
N VAL A 145 12.50 -1.68 4.14
CA VAL A 145 12.88 -1.55 2.73
C VAL A 145 11.68 -1.84 1.84
N ALA A 146 11.31 -0.88 1.00
CA ALA A 146 10.21 -1.00 0.05
C ALA A 146 10.55 -0.28 -1.26
N TYR A 147 9.67 -0.42 -2.25
CA TYR A 147 9.66 0.43 -3.43
C TYR A 147 8.26 0.94 -3.74
N ASP A 148 8.20 1.99 -4.53
CA ASP A 148 6.94 2.60 -4.95
C ASP A 148 6.13 1.61 -5.82
N ILE A 149 4.96 1.26 -5.32
CA ILE A 149 3.97 0.41 -5.99
C ILE A 149 2.70 1.21 -6.36
N GLY A 150 2.79 2.54 -6.33
CA GLY A 150 1.71 3.51 -6.52
C GLY A 150 1.13 3.99 -5.19
N ASP A 151 0.71 5.27 -5.15
CA ASP A 151 0.39 6.05 -3.94
C ASP A 151 -0.28 5.26 -2.82
N VAL A 152 -1.52 4.78 -3.05
CA VAL A 152 -2.31 4.07 -2.03
C VAL A 152 -1.60 2.79 -1.56
N GLY A 153 -0.97 2.07 -2.47
CA GLY A 153 -0.26 0.84 -2.15
C GLY A 153 1.00 1.11 -1.32
N THR A 154 1.81 2.09 -1.74
CA THR A 154 3.02 2.48 -1.03
C THR A 154 2.68 3.03 0.34
N PHE A 155 1.71 3.94 0.46
CA PHE A 155 1.27 4.47 1.76
C PHE A 155 0.75 3.39 2.70
N ALA A 156 0.00 2.41 2.18
CA ALA A 156 -0.44 1.27 3.00
C ALA A 156 0.73 0.43 3.50
N VAL A 157 1.73 0.17 2.64
CA VAL A 157 2.90 -0.64 2.99
C VAL A 157 3.79 0.06 4.01
N VAL A 158 4.03 1.37 3.88
CA VAL A 158 4.88 2.10 4.85
C VAL A 158 4.19 2.36 6.19
N ALA A 159 2.86 2.30 6.24
CA ALA A 159 2.09 2.46 7.48
C ALA A 159 1.93 1.16 8.28
N HIS A 160 2.22 0.01 7.66
CA HIS A 160 2.03 -1.31 8.25
C HIS A 160 3.18 -1.63 9.22
#